data_AF-A0A179CW01-F1
#
_entry.id   AF-A0A179CW01-F1
#
_cell.length_a   1.000
_cell.length_b   1.000
_cell.length_c   1.000
_cell.angle_alpha   90.00
_cell.angle_beta   90.00
_cell.angle_gamma   90.00
#
_symmetry.space_group_name_H-M   'P 1'
#
loop_
_entity.id
_entity.type
_entity.pdbx_description
1 polymer ?
#
loop_
_entity_poly.entity_id
_entity_poly.type
_entity_poly.pdbx_seq_one_letter_code
_entity_poly.pdbx_strand_id
1 'polypeptide(L)'
;MIPEWAYWALGSAFFAALTAIFAKIGLDGIDSDFATFIRTLVIICALALFLTYAAKWQPLSSLSGKNWLFLVLSGLATGISWLAYFKALQIGNVSQVAPLDKFSIVLVSVFAVIFLGERPSGQDWLGIGLISLGVLTLAIKR
;
A
#
# COMPACT_ATOMS: atom_id res chain seq x y z
N MET A 1 -18.73 -4.18 19.61
CA MET A 1 -18.41 -2.80 19.19
C MET A 1 -17.26 -2.86 18.20
N ILE A 2 -17.36 -2.18 17.06
CA ILE A 2 -16.27 -2.14 16.07
C ILE A 2 -15.14 -1.28 16.65
N PRO A 3 -13.89 -1.78 16.71
CA PRO A 3 -12.77 -1.04 17.28
C PRO A 3 -12.37 0.15 16.40
N GLU A 4 -11.78 1.20 17.00
CA GLU A 4 -11.46 2.46 16.31
C GLU A 4 -10.58 2.26 15.06
N TRP A 5 -9.60 1.37 15.13
CA TRP A 5 -8.70 1.06 14.02
C TRP A 5 -9.43 0.55 12.77
N ALA A 6 -10.60 -0.08 12.94
CA ALA A 6 -11.36 -0.63 11.82
C ALA A 6 -11.97 0.49 10.97
N TYR A 7 -12.36 1.62 11.56
CA TYR A 7 -12.85 2.78 10.79
C TYR A 7 -11.73 3.37 9.92
N TRP A 8 -10.51 3.49 10.47
CA TRP A 8 -9.34 3.93 9.71
C TRP A 8 -8.96 2.95 8.59
N ALA A 9 -9.06 1.64 8.85
CA ALA A 9 -8.81 0.61 7.85
C ALA A 9 -9.84 0.63 6.70
N LEU A 10 -11.13 0.83 7.02
CA LEU A 10 -12.18 0.97 6.01
C LEU A 10 -11.99 2.23 5.16
N GLY A 11 -11.64 3.35 5.79
CA GLY A 11 -11.27 4.58 5.07
C GLY A 11 -10.09 4.34 4.13
N SER A 12 -9.03 3.68 4.61
CA SER A 12 -7.86 3.30 3.79
C SER A 12 -8.26 2.44 2.59
N ALA A 13 -9.12 1.43 2.79
CA ALA A 13 -9.59 0.57 1.70
C ALA A 13 -10.36 1.36 0.62
N PHE A 14 -11.24 2.29 1.03
CA PHE A 14 -11.96 3.16 0.12
C PHE A 14 -11.02 4.05 -0.71
N PHE A 15 -10.07 4.73 -0.06
CA PHE A 15 -9.10 5.58 -0.76
C PHE A 15 -8.12 4.78 -1.63
N ALA A 16 -7.76 3.55 -1.23
CA ALA A 16 -6.95 2.66 -2.04
C ALA A 16 -7.69 2.26 -3.34
N ALA A 17 -9.00 2.01 -3.28
CA ALA A 17 -9.79 1.74 -4.47
C ALA A 17 -9.85 2.95 -5.42
N LEU A 18 -10.14 4.15 -4.89
CA LEU A 18 -10.12 5.39 -5.71
C LEU A 18 -8.75 5.64 -6.33
N THR A 19 -7.69 5.41 -5.56
CA THR A 19 -6.31 5.52 -6.00
C THR A 19 -6.04 4.65 -7.22
N ALA A 20 -6.49 3.38 -7.21
CA ALA A 20 -6.29 2.47 -8.33
C ALA A 20 -7.01 2.95 -9.60
N ILE A 21 -8.25 3.44 -9.46
CA ILE A 21 -9.04 3.96 -10.58
C ILE A 21 -8.43 5.24 -11.16
N PHE A 22 -8.13 6.23 -10.31
CA PHE A 22 -7.51 7.49 -10.75
C PHE A 22 -6.12 7.27 -11.34
N ALA A 23 -5.33 6.34 -10.79
CA ALA A 23 -4.04 5.99 -11.37
C ALA A 23 -4.21 5.38 -12.76
N LYS A 24 -5.12 4.41 -12.96
CA LYS A 24 -5.34 3.83 -14.29
C LYS A 24 -5.73 4.89 -15.32
N ILE A 25 -6.61 5.81 -14.95
CA ILE A 25 -7.04 6.91 -15.83
C ILE A 25 -5.88 7.89 -16.10
N GLY A 26 -5.13 8.28 -15.06
CA GLY A 26 -4.02 9.22 -15.19
C GLY A 26 -2.77 8.67 -15.87
N LEU A 27 -2.65 7.36 -16.00
CA LEU A 27 -1.58 6.66 -16.72
C LEU A 27 -1.82 6.59 -18.24
N ASP A 28 -3.01 6.99 -18.72
CA ASP A 28 -3.34 6.91 -20.14
C ASP A 28 -2.48 7.87 -20.97
N GLY A 29 -1.76 7.32 -21.95
CA GLY A 29 -0.86 8.09 -22.82
C GLY A 29 0.41 8.66 -22.16
N ILE A 30 0.68 8.35 -20.88
CA ILE A 30 1.84 8.86 -20.13
C ILE A 30 2.65 7.69 -19.58
N ASP A 31 3.98 7.82 -19.52
CA ASP A 31 4.83 6.83 -18.87
C ASP A 31 4.50 6.67 -17.37
N SER A 32 4.52 5.43 -16.88
CA SER A 32 4.13 5.10 -15.52
C SER A 32 5.05 5.68 -14.45
N ASP A 33 6.33 5.79 -14.76
CA ASP A 33 7.34 6.25 -13.81
C ASP A 33 7.20 7.76 -13.64
N PHE A 34 6.97 8.47 -14.75
CA PHE A 34 6.68 9.90 -14.73
C PHE A 34 5.37 10.23 -14.00
N ALA A 35 4.28 9.48 -14.27
CA ALA A 35 3.02 9.66 -13.55
C ALA A 35 3.17 9.40 -12.04
N THR A 36 3.95 8.38 -11.66
CA THR A 36 4.27 8.06 -10.25
C THR A 36 5.07 9.18 -9.59
N PHE A 37 6.02 9.78 -10.31
CA PHE A 37 6.78 10.94 -9.83
C PHE A 37 5.86 12.12 -9.53
N ILE A 38 5.01 12.53 -10.49
CA ILE A 38 4.05 13.63 -10.29
C ILE A 38 3.14 13.36 -9.10
N ARG A 39 2.62 12.13 -8.99
CA ARG A 39 1.78 11.73 -7.85
C ARG A 39 2.54 11.84 -6.53
N THR A 40 3.81 11.46 -6.50
CA THR A 40 4.63 11.55 -5.28
C THR A 40 4.80 13.00 -4.84
N LEU A 41 4.99 13.94 -5.78
CA LEU A 41 5.02 15.37 -5.47
C LEU A 41 3.70 15.85 -4.85
N VAL A 42 2.56 15.43 -5.40
CA VAL A 42 1.23 15.76 -4.84
C VAL A 42 1.09 15.23 -3.41
N ILE A 43 1.54 14.00 -3.15
CA ILE A 43 1.51 13.39 -1.81
C ILE A 43 2.40 14.18 -0.83
N ILE A 44 3.63 14.54 -1.24
CA ILE A 44 4.55 15.33 -0.41
C ILE A 44 3.91 16.68 -0.05
N CYS A 45 3.35 17.39 -1.03
CA CYS A 45 2.69 18.67 -0.81
C CYS A 45 1.49 18.53 0.14
N ALA A 46 0.62 17.53 -0.08
CA ALA A 46 -0.55 17.30 0.76
C ALA A 46 -0.16 16.96 2.22
N LEU A 47 0.86 16.12 2.41
CA LEU A 47 1.37 15.77 3.74
C LEU A 47 2.02 16.97 4.43
N ALA A 48 2.81 17.77 3.72
CA ALA A 48 3.44 18.98 4.26
C ALA A 48 2.39 20.01 4.70
N LEU A 49 1.34 20.21 3.89
CA LEU A 49 0.21 21.08 4.25
C LEU A 49 -0.52 20.57 5.49
N PHE A 50 -0.80 19.26 5.56
CA PHE A 50 -1.47 18.65 6.71
C PHE A 50 -0.63 18.77 7.99
N LEU A 51 0.67 18.50 7.93
CA LEU A 51 1.58 18.64 9.09
C LEU A 51 1.65 20.09 9.59
N THR A 52 1.63 21.05 8.67
CA THR A 52 1.61 22.47 8.98
C THR A 52 0.29 22.88 9.64
N TYR A 53 -0.84 22.51 9.04
CA TYR A 53 -2.17 22.76 9.58
C TYR A 53 -2.38 22.14 10.95
N ALA A 54 -1.93 20.90 11.14
CA ALA A 54 -2.06 20.18 12.41
C ALA A 54 -0.98 20.54 13.44
N ALA A 55 -0.01 21.39 13.10
CA ALA A 55 1.17 21.73 13.91
C ALA A 55 1.94 20.49 14.42
N LYS A 56 2.13 19.48 13.55
CA LYS A 56 2.72 18.16 13.87
C LYS A 56 4.15 17.98 13.38
N TRP A 57 4.83 19.05 13.00
CA TRP A 57 6.25 18.97 12.65
C TRP A 57 7.09 18.54 13.85
N GLN A 58 8.01 17.60 13.63
CA GLN A 58 8.93 17.10 14.66
C GLN A 58 10.37 17.45 14.29
N PRO A 59 11.23 17.77 15.27
CA PRO A 59 12.63 18.02 15.02
C PRO A 59 13.33 16.72 14.57
N LEU A 60 14.18 16.80 13.54
CA LEU A 60 14.88 15.61 13.00
C LEU A 60 15.75 14.90 14.05
N SER A 61 16.20 15.62 15.09
CA SER A 61 16.97 15.09 16.21
C SER A 61 16.16 14.18 17.15
N SER A 62 14.81 14.19 17.07
CA SER A 62 13.98 13.25 17.84
C SER A 62 14.01 11.84 17.28
N LEU A 63 14.48 11.66 16.04
CA LEU A 63 14.53 10.37 15.37
C LEU A 63 15.84 9.65 15.71
N SER A 64 15.73 8.44 16.25
CA SER A 64 16.87 7.56 16.44
C SER A 64 17.45 7.09 15.11
N GLY A 65 18.71 6.64 15.09
CA GLY A 65 19.32 6.03 13.89
C GLY A 65 18.56 4.80 13.38
N LYS A 66 17.91 4.06 14.29
CA LYS A 66 17.02 2.94 13.93
C LYS A 66 15.76 3.44 13.21
N ASN A 67 15.15 4.53 13.67
CA ASN A 67 13.98 5.12 13.00
C ASN A 67 14.35 5.52 11.57
N TRP A 68 15.48 6.21 11.39
CA TRP A 68 15.97 6.59 10.06
C TRP A 68 16.17 5.39 9.13
N LEU A 69 16.86 4.35 9.61
CA LEU A 69 17.11 3.15 8.81
C LEU A 69 15.81 2.50 8.33
N PHE A 70 14.86 2.23 9.23
CA PHE A 70 13.62 1.57 8.87
C PHE A 70 12.68 2.47 8.05
N LEU A 71 12.67 3.79 8.26
CA LEU A 71 11.90 4.72 7.44
C LEU A 71 12.46 4.80 6.02
N VAL A 72 13.78 4.85 5.84
CA VAL A 72 14.41 4.83 4.52
C VAL A 72 14.14 3.51 3.81
N LEU A 73 14.35 2.37 4.47
CA LEU A 73 14.07 1.05 3.90
C LEU A 73 12.59 0.91 3.51
N SER A 74 11.68 1.36 4.36
CA SER A 74 10.23 1.38 4.08
C SER A 74 9.88 2.28 2.90
N GLY A 75 10.50 3.47 2.81
CA GLY A 75 10.32 4.39 1.68
C GLY A 75 10.80 3.79 0.36
N LEU A 76 11.98 3.15 0.36
CA LEU A 76 12.52 2.46 -0.81
C LEU A 76 11.63 1.28 -1.23
N ALA A 77 11.19 0.45 -0.28
CA ALA A 77 10.28 -0.65 -0.56
C ALA A 77 8.95 -0.15 -1.14
N THR A 78 8.40 0.94 -0.60
CA THR A 78 7.18 1.58 -1.11
C THR A 78 7.38 2.10 -2.53
N GLY A 79 8.49 2.79 -2.80
CA GLY A 79 8.80 3.30 -4.13
C GLY A 79 8.90 2.19 -5.17
N ILE A 80 9.64 1.11 -4.86
CA ILE A 80 9.77 -0.05 -5.74
C ILE A 80 8.40 -0.72 -5.97
N SER A 81 7.60 -0.88 -4.91
CA SER A 81 6.25 -1.44 -4.99
C SER A 81 5.35 -0.61 -5.92
N TRP A 82 5.38 0.72 -5.80
CA TRP A 82 4.60 1.62 -6.65
C TRP A 82 5.01 1.55 -8.12
N LEU A 83 6.32 1.56 -8.42
CA LEU A 83 6.80 1.43 -9.80
C LEU A 83 6.29 0.14 -10.44
N ALA A 84 6.40 -0.99 -9.73
CA ALA A 84 5.88 -2.27 -10.21
C ALA A 84 4.34 -2.27 -10.37
N TYR A 85 3.63 -1.73 -9.37
CA TYR A 85 2.16 -1.70 -9.36
C TYR A 85 1.58 -0.81 -10.45
N PHE A 86 2.10 0.42 -10.64
CA PHE A 86 1.61 1.32 -11.68
C PHE A 86 2.00 0.85 -13.06
N LYS A 87 3.17 0.22 -13.23
CA LYS A 87 3.51 -0.44 -14.50
C LYS A 87 2.52 -1.57 -14.82
N ALA A 88 2.18 -2.40 -13.84
CA ALA A 88 1.18 -3.46 -14.00
C ALA A 88 -0.21 -2.87 -14.31
N LEU A 89 -0.63 -1.79 -13.64
CA LEU A 89 -1.88 -1.11 -13.94
C LEU A 89 -1.89 -0.51 -15.34
N GLN A 90 -0.77 0.01 -15.83
CA GLN A 90 -0.69 0.58 -17.17
C GLN A 90 -1.02 -0.49 -18.24
N ILE A 91 -0.37 -1.65 -18.16
CA ILE A 91 -0.49 -2.72 -19.16
C ILE A 91 -1.65 -3.70 -18.93
N GLY A 92 -2.18 -3.77 -17.71
CA GLY A 92 -3.19 -4.75 -17.29
C GLY A 92 -4.54 -4.14 -16.93
N ASN A 93 -5.53 -5.01 -16.69
CA ASN A 93 -6.85 -4.61 -16.21
C ASN A 93 -6.84 -4.35 -14.70
N VAL A 94 -7.47 -3.27 -14.24
CA VAL A 94 -7.56 -2.92 -12.80
C VAL A 94 -8.19 -4.06 -12.00
N SER A 95 -9.19 -4.75 -12.58
CA SER A 95 -9.88 -5.88 -11.96
C SER A 95 -9.00 -7.12 -11.73
N GLN A 96 -7.86 -7.25 -12.41
CA GLN A 96 -6.89 -8.34 -12.23
C GLN A 96 -5.71 -7.88 -11.35
N VAL A 97 -5.18 -6.67 -11.63
CA VAL A 97 -4.00 -6.13 -10.95
C VAL A 97 -4.30 -5.76 -9.50
N ALA A 98 -5.45 -5.13 -9.23
CA ALA A 98 -5.78 -4.69 -7.87
C ALA A 98 -5.97 -5.85 -6.88
N PRO A 99 -6.64 -6.97 -7.22
CA PRO A 99 -6.66 -8.14 -6.35
C PRO A 99 -5.28 -8.77 -6.19
N LEU A 100 -4.49 -8.86 -7.26
CA LEU A 100 -3.16 -9.47 -7.19
C LEU A 100 -2.22 -8.70 -6.25
N ASP A 101 -2.31 -7.37 -6.22
CA ASP A 101 -1.63 -6.53 -5.22
C ASP A 101 -2.01 -6.88 -3.77
N LYS A 102 -3.26 -7.30 -3.53
CA LYS A 102 -3.71 -7.74 -2.19
C LYS A 102 -3.20 -9.11 -1.78
N PHE A 103 -2.54 -9.85 -2.68
CA PHE A 103 -1.74 -11.00 -2.26
C PHE A 103 -0.60 -10.61 -1.31
N SER A 104 -0.19 -9.32 -1.29
CA SER A 104 0.72 -8.78 -0.27
C SER A 104 0.29 -9.09 1.16
N ILE A 105 -1.01 -9.26 1.44
CA ILE A 105 -1.52 -9.65 2.77
C ILE A 105 -0.89 -10.98 3.21
N VAL A 106 -0.75 -11.94 2.30
CA VAL A 106 -0.13 -13.24 2.58
C VAL A 106 1.34 -13.06 2.96
N LEU A 107 2.06 -12.26 2.17
CA LEU A 107 3.47 -11.98 2.40
C LEU A 107 3.68 -11.21 3.71
N VAL A 108 2.81 -10.25 4.01
CA VAL A 108 2.84 -9.51 5.28
C VAL A 108 2.62 -10.45 6.46
N SER A 109 1.66 -11.37 6.40
CA SER A 109 1.45 -12.34 7.48
C SER A 109 2.67 -13.25 7.68
N VAL A 110 3.31 -13.71 6.59
CA VAL A 110 4.54 -14.51 6.67
C VAL A 110 5.69 -13.69 7.27
N PHE A 111 5.88 -12.45 6.81
CA PHE A 111 6.91 -11.56 7.33
C PHE A 111 6.66 -11.15 8.78
N ALA A 112 5.41 -10.96 9.20
CA ALA A 112 5.07 -10.68 10.59
C ALA A 112 5.42 -11.85 11.52
N VAL A 113 5.19 -13.10 11.07
CA VAL A 113 5.64 -14.29 11.81
C VAL A 113 7.17 -14.32 11.92
N ILE A 114 7.89 -14.07 10.82
CA ILE A 114 9.36 -14.18 10.77
C ILE A 114 10.05 -13.04 11.54
N PHE A 115 9.64 -11.79 11.30
CA PHE A 115 10.35 -10.60 11.78
C PHE A 115 9.75 -9.99 13.05
N LEU A 116 8.45 -10.12 13.27
CA LEU A 116 7.76 -9.58 14.45
C LEU A 116 7.44 -10.66 15.49
N GLY A 117 7.61 -11.94 15.15
CA GLY A 117 7.32 -13.07 16.03
C GLY A 117 5.83 -13.27 16.28
N GLU A 118 4.97 -12.71 15.44
CA GLU A 118 3.53 -12.88 15.55
C GLU A 118 3.15 -14.36 15.36
N ARG A 119 2.11 -14.79 16.08
CA ARG A 119 1.58 -16.16 16.02
C ARG A 119 0.12 -16.13 15.57
N PRO A 120 -0.15 -16.02 14.26
CA PRO A 120 -1.50 -16.03 13.73
C PRO A 120 -2.20 -17.32 14.16
N SER A 121 -3.46 -17.19 14.56
CA SER A 121 -4.31 -18.32 14.92
C SER A 121 -4.63 -19.17 13.68
N GLY A 122 -5.16 -20.38 13.89
CA GLY A 122 -5.65 -21.21 12.78
C GLY A 122 -6.76 -20.53 11.97
N GLN A 123 -7.56 -19.66 12.60
CA GLN A 123 -8.59 -18.87 11.92
C GLN A 123 -7.98 -17.80 11.01
N ASP A 124 -6.88 -17.16 11.45
CA ASP A 124 -6.17 -16.16 10.65
C ASP A 124 -5.60 -16.80 9.37
N TRP A 125 -4.98 -17.98 9.51
CA TRP A 125 -4.46 -18.73 8.36
C TRP A 125 -5.55 -19.18 7.39
N LEU A 126 -6.73 -19.59 7.90
CA LEU A 126 -7.87 -19.89 7.05
C LEU A 126 -8.35 -18.64 6.29
N GLY A 127 -8.45 -17.50 6.97
CA GLY A 127 -8.80 -16.22 6.34
C GLY A 127 -7.80 -15.82 5.24
N ILE A 128 -6.51 -15.90 5.54
CA ILE A 128 -5.43 -15.64 4.58
C ILE A 128 -5.54 -16.60 3.38
N GLY A 129 -5.82 -17.88 3.62
CA GLY A 129 -6.04 -18.87 2.56
C GLY A 129 -7.24 -18.52 1.66
N LEU A 130 -8.36 -18.11 2.25
CA LEU A 130 -9.55 -17.69 1.50
C LEU A 130 -9.30 -16.42 0.66
N ILE A 131 -8.61 -15.43 1.23
CA ILE A 131 -8.20 -14.22 0.49
C ILE A 131 -7.29 -14.61 -0.67
N SER A 132 -6.31 -15.49 -0.43
CA SER A 132 -5.38 -15.97 -1.46
C SER A 132 -6.10 -16.63 -2.63
N LEU A 133 -7.05 -17.54 -2.32
CA LEU A 133 -7.87 -18.20 -3.34
C LEU A 133 -8.75 -17.20 -4.10
N GLY A 134 -9.37 -16.25 -3.40
CA GLY A 134 -10.14 -15.18 -4.02
C GLY A 134 -9.30 -14.32 -4.98
N VAL A 135 -8.08 -13.97 -4.59
CA VAL A 135 -7.15 -13.23 -5.44
C VAL A 135 -6.74 -14.03 -6.68
N LEU A 136 -6.37 -15.31 -6.51
CA LEU A 136 -5.97 -16.17 -7.63
C LEU A 136 -7.11 -16.37 -8.63
N THR A 137 -8.33 -16.57 -8.17
CA THR A 137 -9.50 -16.74 -9.07
C THR A 137 -9.80 -15.48 -9.88
N LEU A 138 -9.65 -14.29 -9.29
CA LEU A 138 -9.81 -13.02 -10.00
C LEU A 138 -8.65 -12.75 -10.97
N ALA A 139 -7.42 -13.09 -10.59
CA ALA A 139 -6.23 -12.89 -11.41
C ALA A 139 -6.16 -13.82 -12.63
N ILE A 140 -6.62 -15.08 -12.49
CA ILE A 140 -6.58 -16.10 -13.56
C ILE A 140 -7.72 -15.92 -14.58
N LYS A 141 -8.75 -15.12 -14.25
CA LYS A 141 -9.90 -14.92 -15.14
C LYS A 141 -9.44 -14.27 -16.46
N ARG A 142 -9.45 -15.07 -17.53
CA ARG A 142 -9.19 -14.66 -18.93
C ARG A 142 -10.29 -13.73 -19.43
#